data_AF-A0A3E0VDB3-F1
#
_entry.id   AF-A0A3E0VDB3-F1
#
_cell.length_a   1.000
_cell.length_b   1.000
_cell.length_c   1.000
_cell.angle_alpha   90.00
_cell.angle_beta   90.00
_cell.angle_gamma   90.00
#
_symmetry.space_group_name_H-M   'P 1'
#
loop_
_entity.id
_entity.type
_entity.pdbx_description
1 polymer ?
#
loop_
_entity_poly.entity_id
_entity_poly.type
_entity_poly.pdbx_seq_one_letter_code
_entity_poly.pdbx_strand_id
1 'polypeptide(L)'
;MSKHVNKKKRIVAIVTAAVLVLGGGGAAFAYWTSTGTGNGTTTTGTSVAFAVAQTTTAGGPLTPGGPQETVSFTVTNPGTGNQRLNAVAVTIENTDATAFSVTVGGNPACTAADYTIGTITVPTGDIAPGALVTGTVAITMNNLGTNQDSCKLAVVPLHYVAS
;
A
#
# COMPACT_ATOMS: atom_id res chain seq x y z
N MET A 1 -1.71 29.52 100.26
CA MET A 1 -0.78 29.75 99.15
C MET A 1 -1.56 30.17 97.91
N SER A 2 -1.42 31.43 97.53
CA SER A 2 -1.98 32.03 96.32
C SER A 2 -1.45 31.33 95.06
N LYS A 3 -2.25 31.21 94.00
CA LYS A 3 -1.71 31.14 92.64
C LYS A 3 -2.69 31.73 91.63
N HIS A 4 -2.52 33.04 91.46
CA HIS A 4 -2.86 33.81 90.28
C HIS A 4 -2.81 32.98 88.98
N VAL A 5 -3.94 32.88 88.29
CA VAL A 5 -3.91 32.67 86.85
C VAL A 5 -3.50 34.00 86.22
N ASN A 6 -2.19 34.13 86.08
CA ASN A 6 -1.45 35.20 85.44
C ASN A 6 -1.56 35.05 83.91
N LYS A 7 -1.61 36.14 83.14
CA LYS A 7 -1.89 36.21 81.68
C LYS A 7 -0.94 35.38 80.78
N LYS A 8 0.06 34.71 81.37
CA LYS A 8 1.00 33.79 80.73
C LYS A 8 0.37 32.48 80.22
N LYS A 9 -0.84 32.09 80.69
CA LYS A 9 -1.56 30.91 80.18
C LYS A 9 -2.15 31.07 78.77
N ARG A 10 -2.28 32.30 78.26
CA ARG A 10 -2.71 32.56 76.87
C ARG A 10 -1.61 32.32 75.84
N ILE A 11 -0.34 32.47 76.22
CA ILE A 11 0.79 32.31 75.31
C ILE A 11 1.08 30.82 75.05
N VAL A 12 0.90 29.95 76.04
CA VAL A 12 1.10 28.50 75.85
C VAL A 12 0.02 27.90 74.95
N ALA A 13 -1.24 28.36 75.03
CA ALA A 13 -2.32 27.90 74.15
C ALA A 13 -2.16 28.37 72.69
N ILE A 14 -1.51 29.52 72.45
CA ILE A 14 -1.21 30.04 71.12
C ILE A 14 0.04 29.34 70.55
N VAL A 15 1.01 28.98 71.38
CA VAL A 15 2.19 28.20 70.95
C VAL A 15 1.83 26.72 70.67
N THR A 16 0.87 26.13 71.39
CA THR A 16 0.38 24.78 71.04
C THR A 16 -0.54 24.78 69.81
N ALA A 17 -1.29 25.86 69.55
CA ALA A 17 -2.09 26.00 68.33
C ALA A 17 -1.25 26.33 67.06
N ALA A 18 -0.09 26.98 67.21
CA ALA A 18 0.82 27.26 66.10
C ALA A 18 1.66 26.04 65.67
N VAL A 19 1.82 25.03 66.53
CA VAL A 19 2.41 23.73 66.15
C VAL A 19 1.37 22.78 65.54
N LEU A 20 0.08 23.00 65.80
CA LEU A 20 -1.03 22.21 65.25
C LEU A 20 -1.52 22.66 63.86
N VAL A 21 -0.97 23.75 63.30
CA VAL A 21 -1.38 24.31 61.99
C VAL A 21 -0.22 24.40 60.98
N LEU A 22 0.98 23.91 61.32
CA LEU A 22 1.95 23.48 60.29
C LEU A 22 1.56 22.10 59.78
N GLY A 23 0.45 22.10 59.02
CA GLY A 23 0.00 21.12 58.04
C GLY A 23 0.30 19.66 58.39
N GLY A 24 -0.63 18.92 58.97
CA GLY A 24 -1.94 18.70 58.39
C GLY A 24 -1.90 17.44 57.55
N GLY A 25 -2.69 16.45 57.97
CA GLY A 25 -3.22 15.43 57.07
C GLY A 25 -2.28 14.30 56.69
N GLY A 26 -2.69 13.10 57.09
CA GLY A 26 -2.36 11.88 56.35
C GLY A 26 -1.53 10.90 57.15
N ALA A 27 -2.11 9.74 57.42
CA ALA A 27 -1.34 8.52 57.62
C ALA A 27 -0.19 8.49 56.61
N ALA A 28 1.03 8.24 57.06
CA ALA A 28 2.08 7.80 56.15
C ALA A 28 1.63 6.42 55.64
N PHE A 29 0.86 6.40 54.56
CA PHE A 29 0.63 5.19 53.80
C PHE A 29 2.00 4.73 53.30
N ALA A 30 2.39 3.51 53.66
CA ALA A 30 3.53 2.85 53.06
C ALA A 30 3.31 2.81 51.54
N TYR A 31 4.17 3.50 50.80
CA TYR A 31 4.21 3.36 49.35
C TYR A 31 5.34 2.40 49.00
N TRP A 32 4.96 1.25 48.45
CA TRP A 32 5.87 0.44 47.67
C TRP A 32 5.94 1.06 46.29
N THR A 33 7.12 1.52 45.87
CA THR A 33 7.34 1.88 44.47
C THR A 33 7.50 0.59 43.68
N SER A 34 6.51 0.27 42.85
CA SER A 34 6.62 -0.79 41.85
C SER A 34 7.09 -0.17 40.53
N THR A 35 8.16 -0.71 39.95
CA THR A 35 8.52 -0.47 38.55
C THR A 35 8.07 -1.67 37.73
N GLY A 36 7.23 -1.43 36.72
CA GLY A 36 6.85 -2.44 35.74
C GLY A 36 7.62 -2.25 34.44
N THR A 37 8.26 -3.31 33.94
CA THR A 37 8.75 -3.38 32.56
C THR A 37 7.77 -4.18 31.73
N GLY A 38 7.28 -3.60 30.63
CA GLY A 38 6.45 -4.30 29.65
C GLY A 38 7.23 -4.51 28.36
N ASN A 39 7.27 -5.75 27.88
CA ASN A 39 7.72 -6.06 26.53
C ASN A 39 6.49 -6.07 25.61
N GLY A 40 6.48 -5.19 24.62
CA GLY A 40 5.52 -5.23 23.51
C GLY A 40 6.26 -5.64 22.24
N THR A 41 5.82 -6.73 21.61
CA THR A 41 6.25 -7.07 20.25
C THR A 41 5.22 -6.58 19.26
N THR A 42 5.64 -5.84 18.24
CA THR A 42 4.84 -5.54 17.05
C THR A 42 5.38 -6.35 15.88
N THR A 43 4.51 -6.81 14.99
CA THR A 43 4.90 -7.48 13.75
C THR A 43 4.84 -6.46 12.61
N THR A 44 5.93 -6.30 11.87
CA THR A 44 5.95 -5.51 10.63
C THR A 44 5.31 -6.33 9.51
N GLY A 45 4.39 -5.72 8.75
CA GLY A 45 3.83 -6.35 7.55
C GLY A 45 4.87 -6.53 6.45
N THR A 46 4.61 -7.46 5.53
CA THR A 46 5.44 -7.70 4.34
C THR A 46 4.84 -7.00 3.12
N SER A 47 5.65 -6.73 2.10
CA SER A 47 5.13 -6.35 0.78
C SER A 47 4.31 -7.51 0.20
N VAL A 48 3.17 -7.18 -0.41
CA VAL A 48 2.35 -8.09 -1.22
C VAL A 48 2.44 -7.66 -2.68
N ALA A 49 2.31 -8.59 -3.62
CA ALA A 49 2.35 -8.23 -5.04
C ALA A 49 1.23 -7.24 -5.40
N PHE A 50 1.52 -6.29 -6.29
CA PHE A 50 0.50 -5.43 -6.87
C PHE A 50 -0.50 -6.26 -7.68
N ALA A 51 -1.78 -5.94 -7.55
CA ALA A 51 -2.81 -6.52 -8.43
C ALA A 51 -2.95 -5.62 -9.67
N VAL A 52 -2.66 -6.16 -10.85
CA VAL A 52 -2.85 -5.45 -12.13
C VAL A 52 -4.10 -5.97 -12.83
N ALA A 53 -5.02 -5.07 -13.19
CA ALA A 53 -6.24 -5.41 -13.90
C ALA A 53 -6.42 -4.52 -15.13
N GLN A 54 -6.71 -5.13 -16.28
CA GLN A 54 -7.07 -4.37 -17.48
C GLN A 54 -8.48 -3.81 -17.32
N THR A 55 -8.65 -2.51 -17.51
CA THR A 55 -9.93 -1.82 -17.28
C THR A 55 -10.72 -1.61 -18.56
N THR A 56 -10.05 -1.33 -19.68
CA THR A 56 -10.68 -1.20 -21.00
C THR A 56 -9.70 -1.57 -22.12
N THR A 57 -10.17 -2.35 -23.10
CA THR A 57 -9.57 -2.36 -24.45
C THR A 57 -10.05 -1.07 -25.14
N ALA A 58 -9.44 0.07 -24.81
CA ALA A 58 -9.77 1.33 -25.46
C ALA A 58 -9.11 1.36 -26.84
N GLY A 59 -9.60 0.52 -27.74
CA GLY A 59 -9.10 0.46 -29.10
C GLY A 59 -9.98 -0.31 -30.07
N GLY A 60 -9.92 0.10 -31.33
CA GLY A 60 -10.50 -0.66 -32.43
C GLY A 60 -9.80 -2.02 -32.61
N PRO A 61 -10.24 -2.84 -33.56
CA PRO A 61 -9.53 -4.07 -33.88
C PRO A 61 -8.12 -3.76 -34.38
N LEU A 62 -7.11 -4.39 -33.77
CA LEU A 62 -5.75 -4.37 -34.28
C LEU A 62 -5.74 -5.00 -35.68
N THR A 63 -5.21 -4.28 -36.66
CA THR A 63 -5.06 -4.75 -38.04
C THR A 63 -3.61 -4.60 -38.49
N PRO A 64 -3.12 -5.43 -39.45
CA PRO A 64 -1.75 -5.34 -39.92
C PRO A 64 -1.40 -3.93 -40.41
N GLY A 65 -0.42 -3.28 -39.77
CA GLY A 65 -0.03 -1.90 -40.09
C GLY A 65 -1.09 -0.83 -39.78
N GLY A 66 -2.13 -1.21 -39.05
CA GLY A 66 -3.19 -0.33 -38.61
C GLY A 66 -2.72 0.67 -37.55
N PRO A 67 -3.64 1.53 -37.06
CA PRO A 67 -3.31 2.49 -36.02
C PRO A 67 -2.91 1.78 -34.71
N GLN A 68 -2.18 2.51 -33.89
CA GLN A 68 -1.86 2.10 -32.52
C GLN A 68 -3.11 2.16 -31.65
N GLU A 69 -3.32 1.10 -30.88
CA GLU A 69 -4.38 1.01 -29.89
C GLU A 69 -3.83 1.21 -28.48
N THR A 70 -4.64 1.76 -27.58
CA THR A 70 -4.22 2.05 -26.20
C THR A 70 -5.05 1.25 -25.22
N VAL A 71 -4.41 0.40 -24.44
CA VAL A 71 -5.07 -0.42 -23.42
C VAL A 71 -4.84 0.23 -22.06
N SER A 72 -5.92 0.41 -21.30
CA SER A 72 -5.84 0.95 -19.93
C SER A 72 -5.82 -0.18 -18.91
N PHE A 73 -5.00 -0.03 -17.88
CA PHE A 73 -4.90 -0.96 -16.76
C PHE A 73 -4.81 -0.20 -15.44
N THR A 74 -5.10 -0.88 -14.33
CA THR A 74 -4.92 -0.35 -12.98
C THR A 74 -3.94 -1.20 -12.21
N VAL A 75 -3.15 -0.55 -11.34
CA VAL A 75 -2.23 -1.20 -10.40
C VAL A 75 -2.73 -0.88 -9.00
N THR A 76 -3.14 -1.90 -8.26
CA THR A 76 -3.70 -1.77 -6.90
C THR A 76 -2.70 -2.29 -5.89
N ASN A 77 -2.53 -1.58 -4.76
CA ASN A 77 -1.80 -2.08 -3.59
C ASN A 77 -2.80 -2.79 -2.65
N PRO A 78 -2.86 -4.13 -2.63
CA PRO A 78 -3.75 -4.85 -1.71
C PRO A 78 -3.17 -4.97 -0.29
N GLY A 79 -1.97 -4.44 -0.05
CA GLY A 79 -1.30 -4.50 1.23
C GLY A 79 -1.93 -3.57 2.27
N THR A 80 -1.49 -3.74 3.52
CA THR A 80 -1.92 -2.92 4.66
C THR A 80 -1.01 -1.72 4.92
N GLY A 81 0.14 -1.63 4.24
CA GLY A 81 1.08 -0.51 4.27
C GLY A 81 1.31 0.09 2.87
N ASN A 82 1.89 1.29 2.82
CA ASN A 82 2.28 1.93 1.57
C ASN A 82 3.30 1.05 0.82
N GLN A 83 3.12 0.94 -0.50
CA GLN A 83 4.06 0.23 -1.37
C GLN A 83 4.53 1.14 -2.50
N ARG A 84 5.83 1.13 -2.76
CA ARG A 84 6.41 1.87 -3.89
C ARG A 84 6.22 1.05 -5.16
N LEU A 85 5.58 1.65 -6.17
CA LEU A 85 5.59 1.19 -7.56
C LEU A 85 6.76 1.84 -8.29
N ASN A 86 7.71 1.05 -8.75
CA ASN A 86 8.88 1.48 -9.51
C ASN A 86 8.63 1.42 -11.01
N ALA A 87 8.01 0.34 -11.50
CA ALA A 87 7.78 0.12 -12.93
C ALA A 87 6.66 -0.88 -13.18
N VAL A 88 6.12 -0.84 -14.40
CA VAL A 88 5.24 -1.88 -14.95
C VAL A 88 5.82 -2.33 -16.28
N ALA A 89 6.08 -3.62 -16.41
CA ALA A 89 6.40 -4.27 -17.67
C ALA A 89 5.15 -4.94 -18.25
N VAL A 90 5.00 -4.90 -19.57
CA VAL A 90 3.90 -5.55 -20.28
C VAL A 90 4.48 -6.43 -21.39
N THR A 91 4.07 -7.69 -21.43
CA THR A 91 4.43 -8.68 -22.45
C THR A 91 3.19 -9.28 -23.08
N ILE A 92 3.34 -9.86 -24.28
CA ILE A 92 2.27 -10.60 -24.96
C ILE A 92 2.48 -12.08 -24.67
N GLU A 93 1.87 -12.54 -23.60
CA GLU A 93 1.97 -13.88 -23.05
C GLU A 93 0.61 -14.25 -22.47
N ASN A 94 0.33 -15.55 -22.37
CA ASN A 94 -0.85 -16.02 -21.66
C ASN A 94 -0.74 -15.67 -20.17
N THR A 95 -1.86 -15.75 -19.44
CA THR A 95 -1.93 -15.40 -18.00
C THR A 95 -0.99 -16.22 -17.12
N ASP A 96 -0.57 -17.40 -17.59
CA ASP A 96 0.40 -18.30 -16.92
C ASP A 96 1.85 -18.04 -17.36
N ALA A 97 2.13 -16.91 -18.02
CA ALA A 97 3.41 -16.53 -18.60
C ALA A 97 3.94 -17.50 -19.68
N THR A 98 3.07 -18.31 -20.29
CA THR A 98 3.43 -19.11 -21.47
C THR A 98 3.30 -18.30 -22.76
N ALA A 99 4.03 -18.72 -23.80
CA ALA A 99 4.01 -18.03 -25.08
C ALA A 99 2.61 -18.03 -25.73
N PHE A 100 2.15 -16.86 -26.16
CA PHE A 100 0.94 -16.73 -26.97
C PHE A 100 1.16 -17.30 -28.37
N SER A 101 0.26 -18.20 -28.79
CA SER A 101 0.26 -18.79 -30.14
C SER A 101 -1.14 -19.26 -30.53
N VAL A 102 -1.67 -18.75 -31.65
CA VAL A 102 -2.94 -19.18 -32.24
C VAL A 102 -2.69 -19.59 -33.69
N THR A 103 -3.21 -20.76 -34.10
CA THR A 103 -3.09 -21.24 -35.49
C THR A 103 -4.47 -21.57 -36.03
N VAL A 104 -4.82 -21.00 -37.19
CA VAL A 104 -6.12 -21.23 -37.84
C VAL A 104 -5.92 -21.67 -39.27
N GLY A 105 -6.58 -22.76 -39.67
CA GLY A 105 -6.66 -23.18 -41.08
C GLY A 105 -5.33 -23.54 -41.74
N GLY A 106 -4.30 -23.91 -40.96
CA GLY A 106 -2.97 -24.25 -41.47
C GLY A 106 -2.10 -23.05 -41.88
N ASN A 107 -2.53 -21.83 -41.57
CA ASN A 107 -1.72 -20.62 -41.75
C ASN A 107 -0.58 -20.56 -40.71
N PRO A 108 0.45 -19.71 -40.91
CA PRO A 108 1.43 -19.42 -39.86
C PRO A 108 0.76 -19.03 -38.54
N ALA A 109 1.38 -19.38 -37.42
CA ALA A 109 0.86 -19.06 -36.10
C ALA A 109 0.89 -17.54 -35.87
N CYS A 110 -0.18 -17.02 -35.26
CA CYS A 110 -0.22 -15.69 -34.68
C CYS A 110 0.44 -15.72 -33.31
N THR A 111 1.49 -14.94 -33.11
CA THR A 111 2.33 -14.97 -31.91
C THR A 111 2.60 -13.56 -31.40
N ALA A 112 3.34 -13.45 -30.28
CA ALA A 112 3.80 -12.16 -29.78
C ALA A 112 4.60 -11.33 -30.81
N ALA A 113 5.31 -11.99 -31.74
CA ALA A 113 6.12 -11.32 -32.77
C ALA A 113 5.28 -10.59 -33.84
N ASP A 114 3.99 -10.92 -33.96
CA ASP A 114 3.05 -10.23 -34.85
C ASP A 114 2.62 -8.86 -34.32
N TYR A 115 3.04 -8.50 -33.12
CA TYR A 115 2.65 -7.27 -32.44
C TYR A 115 3.86 -6.52 -31.90
N THR A 116 3.68 -5.24 -31.62
CA THR A 116 4.65 -4.42 -30.91
C THR A 116 3.99 -3.78 -29.70
N ILE A 117 4.62 -3.97 -28.53
CA ILE A 117 4.31 -3.18 -27.34
C ILE A 117 5.03 -1.85 -27.46
N GLY A 118 4.26 -0.77 -27.45
CA GLY A 118 4.75 0.59 -27.47
C GLY A 118 4.96 1.15 -26.06
N THR A 119 4.79 2.46 -25.94
CA THR A 119 4.98 3.19 -24.69
C THR A 119 4.03 2.69 -23.60
N ILE A 120 4.61 2.41 -22.42
CA ILE A 120 3.88 2.15 -21.18
C ILE A 120 3.95 3.43 -20.33
N THR A 121 2.80 3.92 -19.89
CA THR A 121 2.69 5.11 -19.04
C THR A 121 1.93 4.77 -17.78
N VAL A 122 2.57 4.89 -16.62
CA VAL A 122 1.93 4.68 -15.32
C VAL A 122 2.60 5.58 -14.28
N PRO A 123 1.86 6.23 -13.37
CA PRO A 123 2.46 6.96 -12.27
C PRO A 123 3.27 6.03 -11.35
N THR A 124 4.57 6.29 -11.21
CA THR A 124 5.43 5.62 -10.24
C THR A 124 5.42 6.37 -8.91
N GLY A 125 5.51 5.67 -7.79
CA GLY A 125 5.45 6.32 -6.47
C GLY A 125 4.85 5.43 -5.39
N ASP A 126 4.61 6.01 -4.22
CA ASP A 126 3.99 5.29 -3.11
C ASP A 126 2.48 5.19 -3.34
N ILE A 127 1.97 3.97 -3.37
CA ILE A 127 0.55 3.66 -3.45
C ILE A 127 0.09 3.30 -2.04
N ALA A 128 -0.87 4.06 -1.50
CA ALA A 128 -1.44 3.81 -0.19
C ALA A 128 -2.19 2.46 -0.12
N PRO A 129 -2.39 1.88 1.08
CA PRO A 129 -3.19 0.67 1.25
C PRO A 129 -4.57 0.78 0.59
N GLY A 130 -4.93 -0.19 -0.25
CA GLY A 130 -6.21 -0.22 -0.96
C GLY A 130 -6.38 0.84 -2.06
N ALA A 131 -5.38 1.70 -2.27
CA ALA A 131 -5.38 2.65 -3.37
C ALA A 131 -4.91 1.99 -4.67
N LEU A 132 -5.21 2.66 -5.79
CA LEU A 132 -4.80 2.24 -7.12
C LEU A 132 -4.31 3.43 -7.95
N VAL A 133 -3.49 3.13 -8.94
CA VAL A 133 -3.10 4.05 -10.01
C VAL A 133 -3.52 3.46 -11.35
N THR A 134 -3.83 4.32 -12.32
CA THR A 134 -4.16 3.92 -13.68
C THR A 134 -2.95 4.13 -14.59
N GLY A 135 -2.67 3.13 -15.42
CA GLY A 135 -1.67 3.20 -16.48
C GLY A 135 -2.27 2.87 -17.84
N THR A 136 -1.49 3.12 -18.88
CA THR A 136 -1.81 2.79 -20.26
C THR A 136 -0.63 2.10 -20.94
N VAL A 137 -0.93 1.22 -21.87
CA VAL A 137 0.04 0.59 -22.77
C VAL A 137 -0.42 0.72 -24.21
N ALA A 138 0.48 1.13 -25.07
CA ALA A 138 0.27 1.18 -26.51
C ALA A 138 0.57 -0.18 -27.15
N ILE A 139 -0.25 -0.58 -28.13
CA ILE A 139 -0.08 -1.83 -28.88
C ILE A 139 -0.37 -1.59 -30.35
N THR A 140 0.46 -2.15 -31.23
CA THR A 140 0.24 -2.21 -32.67
C THR A 140 0.35 -3.64 -33.16
N MET A 141 -0.35 -3.95 -34.26
CA MET A 141 -0.10 -5.17 -35.03
C MET A 141 0.86 -4.85 -36.18
N ASN A 142 1.96 -5.59 -36.24
CA ASN A 142 3.02 -5.38 -37.22
C ASN A 142 2.50 -5.71 -38.62
N ASN A 143 2.89 -4.91 -39.61
CA ASN A 143 2.67 -5.23 -41.02
C ASN A 143 3.81 -6.12 -41.52
N LEU A 144 3.59 -7.43 -41.58
CA LEU A 144 4.62 -8.40 -41.98
C LEU A 144 4.43 -8.85 -43.43
N GLY A 145 5.52 -9.32 -44.05
CA GLY A 145 5.47 -9.95 -45.37
C GLY A 145 4.91 -11.38 -45.36
N THR A 146 4.58 -11.92 -44.19
CA THR A 146 4.02 -13.28 -43.99
C THR A 146 2.51 -13.23 -43.82
N ASN A 147 1.84 -14.35 -44.10
CA ASN A 147 0.40 -14.45 -43.87
C ASN A 147 0.07 -14.40 -42.36
N GLN A 148 -0.68 -13.39 -41.92
CA GLN A 148 -1.13 -13.19 -40.53
C GLN A 148 -2.62 -13.57 -40.31
N ASP A 149 -3.20 -14.42 -41.17
CA ASP A 149 -4.61 -14.83 -41.12
C ASP A 149 -4.99 -15.49 -39.80
N SER A 150 -4.07 -16.20 -39.15
CA SER A 150 -4.31 -16.77 -37.81
C SER A 150 -4.55 -15.71 -36.73
N CYS A 151 -4.18 -14.44 -36.97
CA CYS A 151 -4.42 -13.34 -36.04
C CYS A 151 -5.84 -12.74 -36.16
N LYS A 152 -6.61 -13.12 -37.19
CA LYS A 152 -7.99 -12.64 -37.34
C LYS A 152 -8.83 -13.09 -36.16
N LEU A 153 -9.48 -12.13 -35.49
CA LEU A 153 -10.30 -12.35 -34.28
C LEU A 153 -9.54 -12.95 -33.09
N ALA A 154 -8.20 -12.97 -33.13
CA ALA A 154 -7.41 -13.44 -32.00
C ALA A 154 -7.57 -12.49 -30.80
N VAL A 155 -7.79 -13.06 -29.62
CA VAL A 155 -7.74 -12.31 -28.36
C VAL A 155 -6.29 -12.32 -27.89
N VAL A 156 -5.63 -11.17 -27.99
CA VAL A 156 -4.21 -11.02 -27.64
C VAL A 156 -4.11 -10.87 -26.11
N PRO A 157 -3.49 -11.82 -25.39
CA PRO A 157 -3.33 -11.72 -23.95
C PRO A 157 -2.18 -10.78 -23.61
N LEU A 158 -2.37 -9.96 -22.58
CA LEU A 158 -1.36 -9.05 -22.05
C LEU A 158 -1.02 -9.49 -20.63
N HIS A 159 0.25 -9.78 -20.42
CA HIS A 159 0.79 -10.15 -19.12
C HIS A 159 1.50 -8.93 -18.53
N TYR A 160 1.13 -8.58 -17.30
CA TYR A 160 1.61 -7.38 -16.61
C TYR A 160 2.44 -7.78 -15.40
N VAL A 161 3.64 -7.20 -15.27
CA VAL A 161 4.50 -7.37 -14.11
C VAL A 161 4.76 -5.99 -13.51
N ALA A 162 4.27 -5.76 -12.30
CA ALA A 162 4.50 -4.54 -11.54
C ALA A 162 5.55 -4.79 -10.44
N SER A 163 6.51 -3.87 -10.31
CA SER A 163 7.61 -3.92 -9.34
C SER A 163 7.81 -2.59 -8.67
#